data_AF-U6DC63-F1
#
_entry.id   AF-U6DC63-F1
#
_cell.length_a   1.000
_cell.length_b   1.000
_cell.length_c   1.000
_cell.angle_alpha   90.00
_cell.angle_beta   90.00
_cell.angle_gamma   90.00
#
_symmetry.space_group_name_H-M   'P 1'
#
loop_
_entity.id
_entity.type
_entity.pdbx_description
1 polymer ?
#
loop_
_entity_poly.entity_id
_entity_poly.type
_entity_poly.pdbx_seq_one_letter_code
_entity_poly.pdbx_strand_id
1 'polypeptide(L)'
;RVAITIYCQAVEEFLNGMAVYSPKSPALQSETAHYKRGVSQQFSLPSFKIDFSEWKDDELNFDLDRGVFPVVIQAVVDEGDVVEVTGHAHVLLAAFEKHVDGSFSVKPLKQKQIVDRVSYLLQEIYGIENKNNQETKPSDEENSDNSNECVVCLSDLGAPLILPCRHLCLCNSCADTLRYQASNCPICRLPFRALLQIRAVRKKPGALSPVSFSPVLAQSMDHDEHS
;
A
#
# COMPACT_ATOMS: atom_id res chain seq x y z
N ARG A 1 9.79 -14.96 9.19
CA ARG A 1 10.79 -14.45 8.20
C ARG A 1 10.02 -13.84 7.04
N VAL A 2 10.68 -13.17 6.11
CA VAL A 2 10.04 -12.70 4.87
C VAL A 2 10.79 -13.33 3.71
N ALA A 3 10.06 -13.94 2.80
CA ALA A 3 10.55 -14.53 1.56
C ALA A 3 10.18 -13.59 0.40
N ILE A 4 11.17 -13.10 -0.33
CA ILE A 4 10.99 -12.15 -1.44
C ILE A 4 11.34 -12.85 -2.75
N THR A 5 10.41 -12.83 -3.71
CA THR A 5 10.60 -13.40 -5.06
C THR A 5 10.16 -12.38 -6.10
N ILE A 6 10.92 -12.28 -7.19
CA ILE A 6 10.60 -11.45 -8.35
C ILE A 6 10.13 -12.36 -9.48
N TYR A 7 9.04 -11.98 -10.13
CA TYR A 7 8.52 -12.64 -11.33
C TYR A 7 8.42 -11.62 -12.45
N CYS A 8 8.89 -11.99 -13.63
CA CYS A 8 8.81 -11.18 -14.85
C CYS A 8 7.86 -11.84 -15.85
N GLN A 9 7.13 -11.03 -16.63
CA GLN A 9 6.12 -11.52 -17.59
C GLN A 9 5.17 -12.55 -16.94
N ALA A 10 4.62 -12.20 -15.78
CA ALA A 10 3.87 -13.12 -14.94
C ALA A 10 2.36 -12.89 -15.05
N VAL A 11 1.60 -13.98 -15.05
CA VAL A 11 0.14 -13.97 -14.88
C VAL A 11 -0.19 -14.17 -13.41
N GLU A 12 -1.22 -13.49 -12.93
CA GLU A 12 -1.75 -13.67 -11.57
C GLU A 12 -2.90 -14.68 -11.58
N GLU A 13 -2.83 -15.66 -10.68
CA GLU A 13 -3.92 -16.57 -10.36
C GLU A 13 -4.23 -16.51 -8.86
N PHE A 14 -5.50 -16.67 -8.49
CA PHE A 14 -5.92 -16.75 -7.09
C PHE A 14 -6.25 -18.19 -6.72
N LEU A 15 -5.35 -18.84 -5.98
CA LEU A 15 -5.49 -20.22 -5.55
C LEU A 15 -5.63 -20.27 -4.04
N ASN A 16 -6.76 -20.78 -3.54
CA ASN A 16 -7.08 -20.85 -2.11
C ASN A 16 -6.95 -19.49 -1.40
N GLY A 17 -7.27 -18.39 -2.09
CA GLY A 17 -7.15 -17.03 -1.57
C GLY A 17 -5.71 -16.50 -1.43
N MET A 18 -4.74 -17.17 -2.06
CA MET A 18 -3.38 -16.67 -2.23
C MET A 18 -3.16 -16.23 -3.67
N ALA A 19 -2.52 -15.08 -3.86
CA ALA A 19 -2.06 -14.66 -5.19
C ALA A 19 -0.80 -15.46 -5.55
N VAL A 20 -0.90 -16.22 -6.65
CA VAL A 20 0.19 -16.99 -7.25
C VAL A 20 0.56 -16.31 -8.55
N TYR A 21 1.86 -16.13 -8.78
CA TYR A 21 2.38 -15.49 -9.97
C TYR A 21 3.17 -16.52 -10.77
N SER A 22 2.78 -16.71 -12.03
CA SER A 22 3.38 -17.70 -12.92
C SER A 22 4.00 -17.01 -14.12
N PRO A 23 5.35 -16.99 -14.24
CA PRO A 23 6.01 -16.44 -15.41
C PRO A 23 5.93 -17.39 -16.60
N LYS A 24 6.15 -16.87 -17.81
CA LYS A 24 6.19 -17.68 -19.04
C LYS A 24 7.32 -18.73 -19.05
N SER A 25 8.41 -18.49 -18.32
CA SER A 25 9.53 -19.42 -18.21
C SER A 25 10.22 -19.33 -16.84
N PRO A 26 10.89 -20.40 -16.37
CA PRO A 26 11.60 -20.38 -15.10
C PRO A 26 12.73 -19.34 -15.00
N ALA A 27 13.32 -18.95 -16.13
CA ALA A 27 14.38 -17.94 -16.17
C ALA A 27 13.88 -16.52 -15.82
N LEU A 28 12.57 -16.30 -15.92
CA LEU A 28 11.91 -15.04 -15.58
C LEU A 28 11.44 -15.00 -14.12
N GLN A 29 11.89 -15.96 -13.30
CA GLN A 29 11.69 -15.99 -11.87
C GLN A 29 13.04 -15.88 -11.16
N SER A 30 13.12 -15.05 -10.12
CA SER A 30 14.31 -14.99 -9.28
C SER A 30 14.37 -16.17 -8.31
N GLU A 31 15.56 -16.42 -7.74
CA GLU A 31 15.64 -17.14 -6.48
C GLU A 31 14.87 -16.39 -5.37
N THR A 32 14.38 -17.12 -4.37
CA THR A 32 13.68 -16.54 -3.23
C THR A 32 14.69 -16.11 -2.17
N ALA A 33 14.80 -14.80 -1.93
CA ALA A 33 15.64 -14.24 -0.89
C ALA A 33 14.92 -14.22 0.46
N HIS A 34 15.60 -14.62 1.53
CA HIS A 34 15.00 -14.76 2.87
C HIS A 34 15.58 -13.77 3.86
N TYR A 35 14.71 -13.01 4.52
CA TYR A 35 15.06 -12.00 5.51
C TYR A 35 14.53 -12.36 6.90
N LYS A 36 15.33 -12.09 7.93
CA LYS A 36 14.87 -12.20 9.32
C LYS A 36 13.81 -11.13 9.59
N ARG A 37 13.03 -11.31 10.66
CA ARG A 37 12.09 -10.29 11.12
C ARG A 37 12.86 -9.02 11.51
N GLY A 38 12.43 -7.87 11.01
CA GLY A 38 13.05 -6.57 11.28
C GLY A 38 12.50 -5.49 10.37
N VAL A 39 12.65 -4.23 10.78
CA VAL A 39 12.30 -3.04 10.00
C VAL A 39 13.55 -2.45 9.33
N SER A 40 13.37 -1.58 8.34
CA SER A 40 14.47 -0.88 7.65
C SER A 40 15.50 -1.80 6.98
N GLN A 41 15.07 -2.99 6.55
CA GLN A 41 15.91 -3.90 5.78
C GLN A 41 15.84 -3.54 4.29
N GLN A 42 16.98 -3.53 3.62
CA GLN A 42 17.06 -3.29 2.18
C GLN A 42 17.14 -4.62 1.42
N PHE A 43 16.21 -4.81 0.49
CA PHE A 43 16.26 -5.92 -0.46
C PHE A 43 17.33 -5.67 -1.54
N SER A 44 18.14 -6.68 -1.84
CA SER A 44 19.14 -6.64 -2.91
C SER A 44 19.39 -8.04 -3.45
N LEU A 45 19.26 -8.20 -4.78
CA LEU A 45 19.50 -9.48 -5.46
C LEU A 45 20.25 -9.27 -6.80
N PRO A 46 21.54 -8.91 -6.78
CA PRO A 46 22.30 -8.60 -7.99
C PRO A 46 22.53 -9.79 -8.94
N SER A 47 22.29 -11.02 -8.45
CA SER A 47 22.34 -12.27 -9.23
C SER A 47 21.22 -12.35 -10.26
N PHE A 48 20.06 -11.73 -9.99
CA PHE A 48 18.93 -11.73 -10.89
C PHE A 48 19.03 -10.57 -11.88
N LYS A 49 19.20 -10.90 -13.16
CA LYS A 49 19.31 -9.92 -14.25
C LYS A 49 18.19 -10.16 -15.25
N ILE A 50 17.61 -9.06 -15.73
CA ILE A 50 16.57 -9.08 -16.75
C ILE A 50 17.19 -8.60 -18.05
N ASP A 51 17.14 -9.43 -19.08
CA ASP A 51 17.54 -9.06 -20.43
C ASP A 51 16.30 -8.66 -21.22
N PHE A 52 16.24 -7.38 -21.62
CA PHE A 52 15.14 -6.82 -22.40
C PHE A 52 15.32 -6.98 -23.91
N SER A 53 16.44 -7.52 -24.39
CA SER A 53 16.73 -7.63 -25.83
C SER A 53 15.72 -8.51 -26.57
N GLU A 54 15.15 -9.50 -25.90
CA GLU A 54 14.13 -10.40 -26.44
C GLU A 54 12.69 -9.91 -26.20
N TRP A 55 12.51 -8.80 -25.47
CA TRP A 55 11.20 -8.29 -25.11
C TRP A 55 10.72 -7.28 -26.13
N LYS A 56 9.44 -7.35 -26.47
CA LYS A 56 8.81 -6.32 -27.30
C LYS A 56 8.45 -5.10 -26.46
N ASP A 57 8.34 -3.93 -27.10
CA ASP A 57 8.01 -2.67 -26.40
C ASP A 57 6.67 -2.73 -25.65
N ASP A 58 5.68 -3.48 -26.17
CA ASP A 58 4.39 -3.71 -25.51
C ASP A 58 4.49 -4.62 -24.28
N GLU A 59 5.52 -5.46 -24.19
CA GLU A 59 5.76 -6.35 -23.04
C GLU A 59 6.39 -5.64 -21.84
N LEU A 60 6.90 -4.41 -22.02
CA LEU A 60 7.42 -3.58 -20.93
C LEU A 60 6.30 -2.99 -20.07
N ASN A 61 5.08 -2.88 -20.62
CA ASN A 61 3.94 -2.25 -19.98
C ASN A 61 2.85 -3.29 -19.63
N PHE A 62 2.01 -2.95 -18.65
CA PHE A 62 0.88 -3.80 -18.32
C PHE A 62 -0.20 -3.68 -19.41
N ASP A 63 -0.59 -4.83 -19.95
CA ASP A 63 -1.67 -4.98 -20.92
C ASP A 63 -2.88 -5.66 -20.26
N LEU A 64 -4.01 -4.95 -20.24
CA LEU A 64 -5.28 -5.40 -19.66
C LEU A 64 -5.84 -6.64 -20.36
N ASP A 65 -5.66 -6.73 -21.69
CA ASP A 65 -6.22 -7.81 -22.50
C ASP A 65 -5.43 -9.10 -22.30
N ARG A 66 -4.11 -8.98 -22.11
CA ARG A 66 -3.21 -10.12 -21.88
C ARG A 66 -3.19 -10.57 -20.42
N GLY A 67 -3.47 -9.67 -19.47
CA GLY A 67 -3.40 -9.96 -18.03
C GLY A 67 -1.99 -10.32 -17.54
N VAL A 68 -0.95 -9.90 -18.28
CA VAL A 68 0.46 -10.18 -17.97
C VAL A 68 1.08 -8.96 -17.30
N PHE A 69 1.66 -9.16 -16.12
CA PHE A 69 2.42 -8.15 -15.41
C PHE A 69 3.90 -8.21 -15.84
N PRO A 70 4.49 -7.10 -16.31
CA PRO A 70 5.90 -7.08 -16.72
C PRO A 70 6.85 -7.46 -15.58
N VAL A 71 6.58 -6.95 -14.36
CA VAL A 71 7.30 -7.36 -13.16
C VAL A 71 6.38 -7.36 -11.93
N VAL A 72 6.57 -8.37 -11.10
CA VAL A 72 5.92 -8.57 -9.82
C VAL A 72 6.99 -8.80 -8.77
N ILE A 73 6.96 -8.03 -7.68
CA ILE A 73 7.79 -8.28 -6.49
C ILE A 73 6.86 -8.75 -5.39
N GLN A 74 7.02 -10.00 -4.96
CA GLN A 74 6.19 -10.64 -3.95
C GLN A 74 7.01 -10.86 -2.69
N ALA A 75 6.59 -10.26 -1.58
CA ALA A 75 7.12 -10.49 -0.25
C ALA A 75 6.10 -11.27 0.58
N VAL A 76 6.38 -12.55 0.84
CA VAL A 76 5.51 -13.45 1.60
C VAL A 76 6.03 -13.60 3.02
N VAL A 77 5.12 -13.68 3.99
CA VAL A 77 5.49 -14.06 5.35
C VAL A 77 5.85 -15.55 5.38
N ASP A 78 7.08 -15.85 5.75
CA ASP A 78 7.62 -17.20 5.84
C ASP A 78 7.97 -17.52 7.31
N GLU A 79 7.01 -18.03 8.08
CA GLU A 79 7.20 -18.42 9.48
C GLU A 79 7.18 -19.95 9.70
N GLY A 80 7.53 -20.74 8.68
CA GLY A 80 7.51 -22.20 8.76
C GLY A 80 6.09 -22.76 8.95
N ASP A 81 5.94 -23.88 9.66
CA ASP A 81 4.67 -24.62 9.82
C ASP A 81 3.60 -23.90 10.68
N VAL A 82 3.76 -22.61 10.99
CA VAL A 82 2.76 -21.84 11.73
C VAL A 82 1.65 -21.41 10.76
N VAL A 83 0.60 -22.22 10.71
CA VAL A 83 -0.56 -22.08 9.81
C VAL A 83 -1.24 -20.70 9.92
N GLU A 84 -1.22 -20.07 11.10
CA GLU A 84 -1.94 -18.82 11.39
C GLU A 84 -1.49 -17.59 10.57
N VAL A 85 -0.26 -17.58 10.03
CA VAL A 85 0.27 -16.44 9.24
C VAL A 85 0.49 -16.82 7.76
N THR A 86 0.04 -18.01 7.37
CA THR A 86 0.16 -18.49 5.99
C THR A 86 -0.73 -17.66 5.05
N GLY A 87 -0.15 -17.19 3.95
CA GLY A 87 -0.87 -16.40 2.94
C GLY A 87 -0.85 -14.88 3.14
N HIS A 88 -0.18 -14.37 4.18
CA HIS A 88 0.11 -12.94 4.25
C HIS A 88 1.21 -12.57 3.27
N ALA A 89 0.96 -11.56 2.44
CA ALA A 89 1.93 -11.10 1.47
C ALA A 89 1.78 -9.61 1.19
N HIS A 90 2.88 -8.98 0.83
CA HIS A 90 2.90 -7.69 0.17
C HIS A 90 3.34 -7.90 -1.27
N VAL A 91 2.62 -7.32 -2.22
CA VAL A 91 2.92 -7.47 -3.64
C VAL A 91 3.01 -6.09 -4.30
N LEU A 92 4.11 -5.83 -4.99
CA LEU A 92 4.22 -4.72 -5.94
C LEU A 92 4.05 -5.26 -7.36
N LEU A 93 3.07 -4.72 -8.08
CA LEU A 93 2.90 -4.89 -9.52
C LEU A 93 3.49 -3.65 -10.20
N ALA A 94 4.40 -3.85 -11.14
CA ALA A 94 5.09 -2.76 -11.82
C ALA A 94 5.31 -3.04 -13.32
N ALA A 95 5.62 -1.97 -14.04
CA ALA A 95 6.04 -1.98 -15.43
C ALA A 95 7.50 -1.51 -15.55
N PHE A 96 8.06 -1.63 -16.73
CA PHE A 96 9.35 -1.04 -17.09
C PHE A 96 9.14 0.20 -17.95
N GLU A 97 9.90 1.24 -17.67
CA GLU A 97 9.96 2.45 -18.47
C GLU A 97 11.33 2.55 -19.12
N LYS A 98 11.36 2.60 -20.45
CA LYS A 98 12.59 2.78 -21.23
C LYS A 98 12.84 4.28 -21.42
N HIS A 99 14.00 4.74 -20.97
CA HIS A 99 14.43 6.11 -21.09
C HIS A 99 15.10 6.38 -22.45
N VAL A 100 15.20 7.65 -22.81
CA VAL A 100 15.78 8.11 -24.10
C VAL A 100 17.25 7.70 -24.24
N ASP A 101 17.97 7.61 -23.12
CA ASP A 101 19.37 7.15 -23.08
C ASP A 101 19.53 5.62 -23.18
N GLY A 102 18.42 4.89 -23.32
CA GLY A 102 18.40 3.43 -23.40
C GLY A 102 18.42 2.72 -22.05
N SER A 103 18.47 3.45 -20.93
CA SER A 103 18.32 2.86 -19.60
C SER A 103 16.86 2.51 -19.29
N PHE A 104 16.65 1.69 -18.26
CA PHE A 104 15.32 1.27 -17.84
C PHE A 104 15.10 1.60 -16.36
N SER A 105 13.88 1.99 -16.02
CA SER A 105 13.42 2.11 -14.64
C SER A 105 12.18 1.24 -14.40
N VAL A 106 11.90 0.98 -13.13
CA VAL A 106 10.69 0.28 -12.71
C VAL A 106 9.64 1.31 -12.31
N LYS A 107 8.46 1.22 -12.93
CA LYS A 107 7.31 2.08 -12.65
C LYS A 107 6.27 1.32 -11.84
N PRO A 108 6.07 1.64 -10.55
CA PRO A 108 4.99 1.06 -9.74
C PRO A 108 3.63 1.29 -10.40
N LEU A 109 2.82 0.25 -10.48
CA LEU A 109 1.44 0.33 -10.98
C LEU A 109 0.43 0.18 -9.84
N LYS A 110 0.57 -0.88 -9.05
CA LYS A 110 -0.34 -1.24 -7.96
C LYS A 110 0.42 -1.94 -6.85
N GLN A 111 0.01 -1.69 -5.62
CA GLN A 111 0.49 -2.44 -4.47
C GLN A 111 -0.67 -3.18 -3.83
N LYS A 112 -0.47 -4.43 -3.44
CA LYS A 112 -1.46 -5.26 -2.75
C LYS A 112 -0.94 -5.67 -1.38
N GLN A 113 -1.81 -5.58 -0.38
CA GLN A 113 -1.62 -6.21 0.91
C GLN A 113 -2.58 -7.38 1.00
N ILE A 114 -2.05 -8.57 1.23
CA ILE A 114 -2.83 -9.77 1.45
C ILE A 114 -2.74 -10.10 2.94
N VAL A 115 -3.90 -10.23 3.59
CA VAL A 115 -4.05 -10.54 5.02
C VAL A 115 -5.19 -11.54 5.13
N ASP A 116 -4.98 -12.67 5.79
CA ASP A 116 -6.01 -13.70 5.98
C ASP A 116 -6.73 -14.05 4.67
N ARG A 117 -5.97 -14.17 3.56
CA ARG A 117 -6.45 -14.49 2.21
C ARG A 117 -7.33 -13.43 1.54
N VAL A 118 -7.49 -12.27 2.17
CA VAL A 118 -8.17 -11.11 1.57
C VAL A 118 -7.13 -10.18 0.95
N SER A 119 -7.34 -9.82 -0.31
CA SER A 119 -6.46 -8.93 -1.07
C SER A 119 -6.99 -7.49 -1.02
N TYR A 120 -6.16 -6.59 -0.50
CA TYR A 120 -6.44 -5.15 -0.42
C TYR A 120 -5.51 -4.40 -1.36
N LEU A 121 -6.08 -3.54 -2.20
CA LEU A 121 -5.29 -2.60 -3.00
C LEU A 121 -4.86 -1.43 -2.11
N LEU A 122 -3.55 -1.17 -2.01
CA LEU A 122 -3.05 0.01 -1.32
C LEU A 122 -3.29 1.25 -2.18
N GLN A 123 -3.72 2.31 -1.50
CA GLN A 123 -3.82 3.64 -2.07
C GLN A 123 -3.01 4.59 -1.21
N GLU A 124 -2.22 5.44 -1.86
CA GLU A 124 -1.51 6.52 -1.19
C GLU A 124 -2.47 7.46 -0.46
N ILE A 125 -1.97 8.16 0.54
CA ILE A 125 -2.70 9.23 1.20
C ILE A 125 -1.86 10.48 1.05
N TYR A 126 -2.44 11.52 0.45
CA TYR A 126 -1.75 12.77 0.23
C TYR A 126 -1.84 13.64 1.48
N GLY A 127 -0.71 14.20 1.91
CA GLY A 127 -0.63 14.99 3.15
C GLY A 127 -0.43 14.17 4.43
N ILE A 128 -0.10 12.87 4.31
CA ILE A 128 0.47 12.11 5.44
C ILE A 128 1.99 12.16 5.35
N GLU A 129 2.64 12.72 6.36
CA GLU A 129 4.10 12.64 6.49
C GLU A 129 4.56 11.58 7.51
N ASN A 130 5.57 10.81 7.11
CA ASN A 130 6.25 9.84 7.97
C ASN A 130 7.27 10.56 8.86
N LYS A 131 6.89 10.91 10.10
CA LYS A 131 7.80 11.53 11.10
C LYS A 131 8.90 10.61 11.64
N ASN A 132 9.17 9.46 11.02
CA ASN A 132 10.09 8.45 11.55
C ASN A 132 11.59 8.74 11.30
N ASN A 133 11.94 9.91 10.75
CA ASN A 133 13.32 10.25 10.35
C ASN A 133 13.98 11.38 11.18
N GLN A 134 13.39 11.80 12.30
CA GLN A 134 13.88 12.93 13.11
C GLN A 134 14.61 12.53 14.42
N GLU A 135 15.42 11.46 14.45
CA GLU A 135 16.23 11.14 15.65
C GLU A 135 17.73 11.54 15.58
N THR A 136 18.19 12.29 14.57
CA THR A 136 19.64 12.59 14.44
C THR A 136 20.06 14.05 14.19
N LYS A 137 19.25 15.07 14.49
CA LYS A 137 19.77 16.45 14.55
C LYS A 137 19.28 17.23 15.77
N PRO A 138 20.21 17.85 16.54
CA PRO A 138 19.83 18.82 17.56
C PRO A 138 19.20 20.04 16.88
N SER A 139 18.07 20.44 17.44
CA SER A 139 17.25 21.61 17.12
C SER A 139 18.06 22.90 17.08
N ASP A 140 18.01 23.63 15.95
CA ASP A 140 18.21 25.08 15.87
C ASP A 140 17.83 25.59 14.46
N GLU A 141 16.60 25.36 13.98
CA GLU A 141 16.00 26.14 12.89
C GLU A 141 14.46 26.18 13.10
N GLU A 142 13.91 27.37 13.37
CA GLU A 142 12.49 27.63 13.69
C GLU A 142 11.54 27.45 12.48
N ASN A 143 11.73 26.43 11.63
CA ASN A 143 10.93 26.31 10.40
C ASN A 143 10.60 24.86 9.97
N SER A 144 10.63 23.88 10.88
CA SER A 144 10.26 22.49 10.54
C SER A 144 9.03 22.01 11.33
N ASP A 145 7.89 21.80 10.65
CA ASP A 145 6.86 20.74 10.89
C ASP A 145 5.38 21.11 10.55
N ASN A 146 5.08 22.23 9.88
CA ASN A 146 3.67 22.60 9.54
C ASN A 146 2.98 21.70 8.49
N SER A 147 3.65 20.70 7.95
CA SER A 147 3.14 19.84 6.88
C SER A 147 1.96 18.94 7.26
N ASN A 148 1.74 18.72 8.56
CA ASN A 148 0.63 17.91 9.08
C ASN A 148 -0.50 18.77 9.68
N GLU A 149 -0.45 20.09 9.51
CA GLU A 149 -1.49 20.99 9.99
C GLU A 149 -2.68 21.07 9.03
N CYS A 150 -3.84 21.32 9.60
CA CYS A 150 -5.06 21.63 8.88
C CYS A 150 -4.86 22.88 8.01
N VAL A 151 -5.12 22.77 6.70
CA VAL A 151 -4.92 23.89 5.76
C VAL A 151 -5.93 25.02 5.93
N VAL A 152 -6.96 24.84 6.76
CA VAL A 152 -8.01 25.83 7.02
C VAL A 152 -7.69 26.65 8.28
N CYS A 153 -7.37 26.00 9.40
CA CYS A 153 -7.06 26.71 10.64
C CYS A 153 -5.57 26.93 10.89
N LEU A 154 -4.69 26.20 10.19
CA LEU A 154 -3.22 26.28 10.34
C LEU A 154 -2.78 26.07 11.80
N SER A 155 -3.40 25.13 12.50
CA SER A 155 -3.14 24.90 13.92
C SER A 155 -3.32 23.44 14.31
N ASP A 156 -4.49 22.86 14.05
CA ASP A 156 -4.79 21.49 14.45
C ASP A 156 -4.26 20.46 13.45
N LEU A 157 -3.92 19.26 13.92
CA LEU A 157 -3.45 18.17 13.05
C LEU A 157 -4.57 17.64 12.14
N GLY A 158 -4.18 17.25 10.92
CA GLY A 158 -5.05 16.57 9.96
C GLY A 158 -5.65 15.26 10.52
N ALA A 159 -6.95 15.01 10.33
CA ALA A 159 -7.66 13.87 10.91
C ALA A 159 -8.53 13.05 9.92
N PRO A 160 -9.39 13.62 9.05
CA PRO A 160 -10.13 12.83 8.08
C PRO A 160 -9.58 12.94 6.65
N LEU A 161 -9.50 11.80 5.96
CA LEU A 161 -9.33 11.73 4.51
C LEU A 161 -10.58 12.26 3.79
N ILE A 162 -10.38 13.07 2.76
CA ILE A 162 -11.44 13.49 1.85
C ILE A 162 -11.55 12.48 0.70
N LEU A 163 -12.72 11.83 0.53
CA LEU A 163 -12.95 10.85 -0.54
C LEU A 163 -13.69 11.47 -1.73
N PRO A 164 -13.32 11.15 -2.99
CA PRO A 164 -12.36 10.10 -3.39
C PRO A 164 -10.91 10.58 -3.57
N CYS A 165 -10.61 11.86 -3.35
CA CYS A 165 -9.30 12.43 -3.69
C CYS A 165 -8.16 12.06 -2.72
N ARG A 166 -8.47 11.48 -1.55
CA ARG A 166 -7.52 10.98 -0.53
C ARG A 166 -6.59 12.04 0.07
N HIS A 167 -6.97 13.32 0.02
CA HIS A 167 -6.24 14.38 0.72
C HIS A 167 -6.57 14.33 2.21
N LEU A 168 -5.54 14.21 3.05
CA LEU A 168 -5.60 14.45 4.49
C LEU A 168 -5.12 15.88 4.74
N CYS A 169 -6.04 16.83 4.84
CA CYS A 169 -5.69 18.26 4.95
C CYS A 169 -6.52 19.04 5.97
N LEU A 170 -7.40 18.38 6.73
CA LEU A 170 -8.32 19.04 7.65
C LEU A 170 -8.23 18.44 9.04
N CYS A 171 -8.37 19.25 10.09
CA CYS A 171 -8.68 18.73 11.42
C CYS A 171 -10.18 18.38 11.52
N ASN A 172 -10.59 17.77 12.65
CA ASN A 172 -11.99 17.36 12.84
C ASN A 172 -12.96 18.56 12.81
N SER A 173 -12.63 19.67 13.47
CA SER A 173 -13.50 20.85 13.56
C SER A 173 -13.72 21.51 12.19
N CYS A 174 -12.65 21.67 11.40
CA CYS A 174 -12.73 22.19 10.05
C CYS A 174 -13.44 21.22 9.10
N ALA A 175 -13.29 19.91 9.28
CA ALA A 175 -13.99 18.90 8.50
C ALA A 175 -15.50 18.92 8.74
N ASP A 176 -15.93 19.07 9.99
CA ASP A 176 -17.35 19.21 10.34
C ASP A 176 -17.95 20.48 9.72
N THR A 177 -17.21 21.59 9.78
CA THR A 177 -17.63 22.85 9.16
C THR A 177 -17.74 22.71 7.64
N LEU A 178 -16.73 22.10 7.01
CA LEU A 178 -16.70 21.88 5.57
C LEU A 178 -17.92 21.06 5.13
N ARG A 179 -18.28 19.99 5.86
CA ARG A 179 -19.43 19.13 5.53
C ARG A 179 -20.75 19.88 5.34
N TYR A 180 -20.96 20.98 6.08
CA TYR A 180 -22.19 21.77 6.00
C TYR A 180 -22.09 22.97 5.06
N GLN A 181 -20.90 23.48 4.81
CA GLN A 181 -20.70 24.74 4.09
C GLN A 181 -20.21 24.56 2.64
N ALA A 182 -19.58 23.44 2.33
CA ALA A 182 -19.04 23.18 1.00
C ALA A 182 -18.97 21.68 0.69
N SER A 183 -18.83 21.36 -0.59
CA SER A 183 -18.75 19.98 -1.07
C SER A 183 -17.44 19.67 -1.79
N ASN A 184 -16.42 20.54 -1.70
CA ASN A 184 -15.21 20.42 -2.50
C ASN A 184 -13.96 20.32 -1.61
N CYS A 185 -12.99 19.52 -2.04
CA CYS A 185 -11.69 19.40 -1.37
C CYS A 185 -10.92 20.73 -1.43
N PRO A 186 -10.38 21.25 -0.31
CA PRO A 186 -9.59 22.50 -0.33
C PRO A 186 -8.32 22.44 -1.17
N ILE A 187 -7.75 21.24 -1.36
CA ILE A 187 -6.49 21.05 -2.10
C ILE A 187 -6.75 20.98 -3.61
N CYS A 188 -7.51 19.98 -4.05
CA CYS A 188 -7.71 19.72 -5.48
C CYS A 188 -9.02 20.28 -6.04
N ARG A 189 -9.87 20.89 -5.21
CA ARG A 189 -11.17 21.49 -5.57
C ARG A 189 -12.18 20.51 -6.18
N LEU A 190 -11.89 19.22 -6.20
CA LEU A 190 -12.82 18.18 -6.64
C LEU A 190 -13.95 18.00 -5.63
N PRO A 191 -15.17 17.67 -6.09
CA PRO A 191 -16.27 17.37 -5.19
C PRO A 191 -15.98 16.12 -4.35
N PHE A 192 -16.24 16.19 -3.05
CA PHE A 192 -16.09 15.06 -2.14
C PHE A 192 -17.45 14.45 -1.79
N ARG A 193 -17.42 13.15 -1.46
CA ARG A 193 -18.63 12.38 -1.11
C ARG A 193 -18.67 11.95 0.34
N ALA A 194 -17.51 11.83 0.96
CA ALA A 194 -17.37 11.38 2.33
C ALA A 194 -16.07 11.89 2.95
N LEU A 195 -16.06 11.94 4.28
CA LEU A 195 -14.90 12.17 5.12
C LEU A 195 -14.64 10.88 5.90
N LEU A 196 -13.44 10.32 5.76
CA LEU A 196 -13.05 9.07 6.43
C LEU A 196 -12.04 9.38 7.53
N GLN A 197 -12.42 9.15 8.78
CA GLN A 197 -11.50 9.27 9.91
C GLN A 197 -10.71 7.96 10.07
N ILE A 198 -9.37 8.03 10.01
CA ILE A 198 -8.51 6.89 10.29
C ILE A 198 -8.12 6.93 11.77
N ARG A 199 -8.42 5.85 12.51
CA ARG A 199 -8.01 5.69 13.90
C ARG A 199 -6.93 4.62 13.98
N ALA A 200 -5.68 5.03 14.20
CA ALA A 200 -4.60 4.08 14.43
C ALA A 200 -4.72 3.44 15.81
N VAL A 201 -4.83 2.11 15.86
CA VAL A 201 -4.77 1.35 17.12
C VAL A 201 -3.30 1.26 17.53
N ARG A 202 -2.89 2.02 18.54
CA ARG A 202 -1.56 1.87 19.14
C ARG A 202 -1.55 0.59 19.98
N LYS A 203 -0.80 -0.43 19.54
CA LYS A 203 -0.57 -1.65 20.33
C LYS A 203 0.33 -1.28 21.52
N LYS A 204 -0.20 -1.31 22.75
CA LYS A 204 0.62 -1.22 23.97
C LYS A 204 1.55 -2.45 24.00
N PRO A 205 2.85 -2.29 24.34
CA PRO A 205 3.72 -3.44 24.57
C PRO A 205 3.24 -4.18 25.83
N GLY A 206 2.48 -5.25 25.63
CA GLY A 206 1.93 -6.13 26.66
C GLY A 206 1.63 -7.50 26.07
N ALA A 207 1.56 -8.52 26.93
CA ALA A 207 1.42 -9.92 26.53
C ALA A 207 0.28 -10.13 25.53
N LEU A 208 0.57 -10.89 24.47
CA LEU A 208 -0.32 -11.16 23.35
C LEU A 208 -1.58 -11.90 23.85
N SER A 209 -2.75 -11.28 23.71
CA SER A 209 -3.99 -12.02 23.53
C SER A 209 -4.26 -12.15 22.02
N PRO A 210 -4.77 -13.30 21.53
CA PRO A 210 -5.16 -13.45 20.14
C PRO A 210 -6.40 -12.60 19.91
N VAL A 211 -6.23 -11.45 19.24
CA VAL A 211 -7.37 -10.65 18.80
C VAL A 211 -7.75 -11.16 17.42
N SER A 212 -8.86 -11.88 17.31
CA SER A 212 -9.43 -12.25 16.02
C SER A 212 -9.84 -10.97 15.28
N PHE A 213 -9.18 -10.65 14.17
CA PHE A 213 -9.68 -9.65 13.23
C PHE A 213 -10.94 -10.23 12.57
N SER A 214 -12.12 -9.66 12.85
CA SER A 214 -13.34 -9.95 12.09
C SER A 214 -13.48 -8.92 10.97
N PRO A 215 -13.40 -9.31 9.69
CA PRO A 215 -13.47 -8.37 8.57
C PRO A 215 -14.92 -8.29 8.06
N VAL A 216 -15.89 -7.87 8.87
CA VAL A 216 -17.25 -7.57 8.36
C VAL A 216 -17.87 -6.44 9.17
N LEU A 217 -18.08 -5.28 8.53
CA LEU A 217 -19.10 -4.33 9.00
C LEU A 217 -20.46 -5.02 8.88
N ALA A 218 -20.97 -5.58 9.98
CA ALA A 218 -22.38 -5.92 10.07
C ALA A 218 -23.17 -4.60 10.09
N GLN A 219 -23.79 -4.27 8.96
CA GLN A 219 -24.90 -3.32 8.94
C GLN A 219 -26.05 -4.00 9.71
N SER A 220 -26.34 -3.53 10.92
CA SER A 220 -27.61 -3.84 11.59
C SER A 220 -28.71 -3.08 10.84
N MET A 221 -29.38 -3.76 9.92
CA MET A 221 -30.73 -3.38 9.49
C MET A 221 -31.67 -3.82 10.61
N ASP A 222 -32.07 -2.88 11.47
CA ASP A 222 -33.23 -3.09 12.34
C ASP A 222 -34.48 -3.05 11.46
N HIS A 223 -35.10 -4.21 11.30
CA HIS A 223 -36.45 -4.35 10.78
C HIS A 223 -37.44 -4.22 11.95
N ASP A 224 -38.53 -3.50 11.69
CA ASP A 224 -39.67 -3.23 12.56
C ASP A 224 -40.16 -4.41 13.43
N GLU A 225 -40.57 -4.10 14.66
CA GLU A 225 -41.95 -4.31 15.13
C GLU A 225 -42.08 -3.73 16.55
N HIS A 226 -43.16 -3.01 16.83
CA HIS A 226 -44.17 -3.40 17.84
C HIS A 226 -45.30 -2.36 17.86
N SER A 227 -46.49 -2.85 17.49
CA SER A 227 -47.84 -2.56 17.99
C SER A 227 -48.07 -1.31 18.85
#